data_AF-A0A660U3Y1-F1
#
_entry.id   AF-A0A660U3Y1-F1
#
_cell.length_a   1.000
_cell.length_b   1.000
_cell.length_c   1.000
_cell.angle_alpha   90.00
_cell.angle_beta   90.00
_cell.angle_gamma   90.00
#
_symmetry.space_group_name_H-M   'P 1'
#
loop_
_entity.id
_entity.type
_entity.pdbx_description
1 polymer ?
#
loop_
_entity_poly.entity_id
_entity_poly.type
_entity_poly.pdbx_seq_one_letter_code
_entity_poly.pdbx_strand_id
1 'polypeptide(L)'
;MRARPLSFSAREATTMLEELSSIFDWFRELCGDRIQWEDKKLITGLARVGRARAVVIAFNPEQTPHPEAAFRKGIRMVKLAEKLGCPVLIVVGAKGERSPGKPSHDLIHFAEELFKSLLSAEVPVYSLSLGGKLGEIERLMLKAARPVELKELEKALLLERGERIC
;
A
#
# COMPACT_ATOMS: atom_id res chain seq x y z
N MET A 1 19.95 -17.59 12.71
CA MET A 1 18.91 -16.62 13.09
C MET A 1 19.60 -15.39 13.70
N ARG A 2 19.68 -14.29 12.95
CA ARG A 2 20.06 -12.97 13.50
C ARG A 2 18.99 -12.01 13.03
N ALA A 3 18.22 -11.44 13.97
CA ALA A 3 17.44 -10.25 13.69
C ALA A 3 18.43 -9.21 13.14
N ARG A 4 18.22 -8.75 11.91
CA ARG A 4 18.99 -7.62 11.39
C ARG A 4 18.64 -6.43 12.29
N PRO A 5 19.63 -5.72 12.85
CA PRO A 5 19.33 -4.52 13.60
C PRO A 5 18.60 -3.56 12.66
N LEU A 6 17.48 -2.99 13.14
CA LEU A 6 16.83 -1.83 12.54
C LEU A 6 17.75 -0.62 12.71
N SER A 7 18.95 -0.67 12.14
CA SER A 7 19.81 0.49 12.02
C SER A 7 19.20 1.34 10.93
N PHE A 8 18.47 2.37 11.36
CA PHE A 8 18.03 3.52 10.56
C PHE A 8 19.29 4.24 10.02
N SER A 9 19.98 3.60 9.08
CA SER A 9 21.01 4.23 8.29
C SER A 9 20.26 5.12 7.31
N ALA A 10 20.41 6.43 7.48
CA ALA A 10 19.93 7.46 6.59
C ALA A 10 20.65 7.37 5.22
N ARG A 11 20.36 6.30 4.47
CA ARG A 11 20.39 6.33 3.02
C ARG A 11 19.03 6.88 2.65
N GLU A 12 19.00 8.03 1.98
CA GLU A 12 17.78 8.55 1.38
C GLU A 12 17.23 7.47 0.43
N ALA A 13 16.23 6.71 0.89
CA ALA A 13 15.51 5.79 0.03
C ALA A 13 14.98 6.64 -1.12
N THR A 14 15.45 6.34 -2.33
CA THR A 14 15.15 7.19 -3.49
C THR A 14 13.82 6.78 -4.11
N THR A 15 13.33 5.57 -3.80
CA THR A 15 12.07 5.03 -4.34
C THR A 15 11.21 4.33 -3.27
N MET A 16 9.90 4.38 -3.44
CA MET A 16 8.93 3.67 -2.58
C MET A 16 9.23 2.16 -2.46
N LEU A 17 9.71 1.51 -3.52
CA LEU A 17 10.07 0.09 -3.50
C LEU A 17 11.18 -0.24 -2.50
N GLU A 18 12.17 0.65 -2.35
CA GLU A 18 13.25 0.50 -1.37
C GLU A 18 12.71 0.65 0.05
N GLU A 19 11.84 1.63 0.30
CA GLU A 19 11.20 1.81 1.60
C GLU A 19 10.38 0.57 1.99
N LEU A 20 9.56 0.03 1.08
CA LEU A 20 8.81 -1.21 1.31
C LEU A 20 9.75 -2.38 1.61
N SER A 21 10.82 -2.53 0.83
CA SER A 21 11.81 -3.62 1.03
C SER A 21 12.57 -3.50 2.36
N SER A 22 12.61 -2.30 2.96
CA SER A 22 13.22 -2.08 4.28
C SER A 22 12.25 -2.37 5.44
N ILE A 23 10.94 -2.23 5.20
CA ILE A 23 9.87 -2.40 6.20
C ILE A 23 9.47 -3.88 6.34
N PHE A 24 9.41 -4.60 5.22
CA PHE A 24 8.93 -5.98 5.17
C PHE A 24 10.09 -6.99 5.12
N ASP A 25 9.94 -8.12 5.81
CA ASP A 25 10.91 -9.23 5.73
C ASP A 25 10.95 -9.86 4.34
N TRP A 26 9.81 -9.83 3.66
CA TRP A 26 9.65 -10.29 2.29
C TRP A 26 8.58 -9.46 1.61
N PHE A 27 8.90 -8.94 0.43
CA PHE A 27 7.99 -8.21 -0.42
C PHE A 27 8.09 -8.74 -1.85
N ARG A 28 6.96 -9.05 -2.47
CA ARG A 28 6.87 -9.44 -3.88
C ARG A 28 5.88 -8.54 -4.58
N GLU A 29 6.40 -7.72 -5.48
CA GLU A 29 5.60 -6.83 -6.31
C GLU A 29 4.70 -7.66 -7.25
N LEU A 30 3.45 -7.20 -7.39
CA LEU A 30 2.45 -7.71 -8.31
C LEU A 30 2.04 -6.58 -9.25
N CYS A 31 2.45 -6.71 -10.51
CA CYS A 31 2.19 -5.73 -11.55
C CYS A 31 0.92 -6.05 -12.36
N GLY A 32 0.40 -5.03 -13.03
CA GLY A 32 -0.57 -5.08 -14.11
C GLY A 32 -2.03 -4.94 -13.66
N ASP A 33 -2.79 -4.16 -14.45
CA ASP A 33 -4.25 -4.02 -14.34
C ASP A 33 -5.02 -5.16 -15.03
N ARG A 34 -4.32 -6.02 -15.80
CA ARG A 34 -4.87 -7.12 -16.63
C ARG A 34 -5.74 -6.66 -17.81
N ILE A 35 -5.65 -5.39 -18.19
CA ILE A 35 -6.34 -4.85 -19.35
C ILE A 35 -5.31 -4.41 -20.39
N GLN A 36 -4.47 -3.43 -20.06
CA GLN A 36 -3.61 -2.81 -21.09
C GLN A 36 -2.32 -2.19 -20.56
N TRP A 37 -2.27 -1.77 -19.28
CA TRP A 37 -1.17 -0.94 -18.79
C TRP A 37 -0.63 -1.41 -17.43
N GLU A 38 0.65 -1.12 -17.21
CA GLU A 38 1.24 -1.13 -15.88
C GLU A 38 1.64 0.30 -15.51
N ASP A 39 1.18 0.73 -14.33
CA ASP A 39 1.37 2.08 -13.85
C ASP A 39 2.06 2.09 -12.48
N LYS A 40 3.06 2.97 -12.34
CA LYS A 40 3.94 3.04 -11.16
C LYS A 40 3.39 3.90 -10.02
N LYS A 41 2.21 4.52 -10.18
CA LYS A 41 1.58 5.39 -9.17
C LYS A 41 1.10 4.60 -7.97
N LEU A 42 0.69 3.35 -8.19
CA LEU A 42 0.42 2.39 -7.15
C LEU A 42 1.38 1.23 -7.30
N ILE A 43 2.27 1.06 -6.33
CA ILE A 43 3.09 -0.14 -6.19
C ILE A 43 2.29 -1.11 -5.33
N THR A 44 2.08 -2.31 -5.85
CA THR A 44 1.25 -3.31 -5.18
C THR A 44 1.99 -4.62 -5.01
N GLY A 45 1.70 -5.37 -3.97
CA GLY A 45 2.40 -6.64 -3.76
C GLY A 45 1.93 -7.44 -2.56
N LEU A 46 2.53 -8.61 -2.39
CA LEU A 46 2.40 -9.41 -1.18
C LEU A 46 3.56 -9.11 -0.26
N ALA A 47 3.26 -8.89 1.02
CA ALA A 47 4.26 -8.62 2.04
C ALA A 47 4.14 -9.59 3.21
N ARG A 48 5.28 -9.81 3.89
CA ARG A 48 5.36 -10.54 5.14
C ARG A 48 6.13 -9.73 6.18
N VAL A 49 5.58 -9.64 7.39
CA VAL A 49 6.24 -9.10 8.59
C VAL A 49 6.14 -10.17 9.67
N GLY A 50 7.26 -10.73 10.08
CA GLY A 50 7.34 -11.88 10.98
C GLY A 50 6.45 -13.03 10.50
N ARG A 51 5.40 -13.31 11.26
CA ARG A 51 4.41 -14.36 10.93
C ARG A 51 3.19 -13.85 10.15
N ALA A 52 3.00 -12.54 10.08
CA ALA A 52 1.87 -11.91 9.42
C ALA A 52 2.10 -11.75 7.92
N ARG A 53 1.03 -11.85 7.13
CA ARG A 53 1.04 -11.57 5.68
C ARG A 53 0.01 -10.50 5.39
N ALA A 54 0.29 -9.64 4.41
CA ALA A 54 -0.63 -8.61 3.98
C ALA A 54 -0.53 -8.41 2.46
N VAL A 55 -1.62 -7.94 1.85
CA VAL A 55 -1.58 -7.33 0.53
C VAL A 55 -1.27 -5.86 0.72
N VAL A 56 -0.24 -5.37 0.05
CA VAL A 56 0.21 -3.98 0.18
C VAL A 56 -0.20 -3.17 -1.04
N ILE A 57 -0.71 -1.98 -0.80
CA ILE A 57 -1.00 -0.95 -1.80
C ILE A 57 -0.24 0.30 -1.37
N ALA A 58 0.89 0.58 -2.02
CA ALA A 58 1.70 1.75 -1.75
C ALA A 58 1.50 2.81 -2.83
N PHE A 59 1.22 4.04 -2.42
CA PHE A 59 1.21 5.17 -3.34
C PHE A 59 2.64 5.53 -3.74
N ASN A 60 2.88 6.06 -4.92
CA ASN A 60 4.17 6.60 -5.34
C ASN A 60 3.97 8.09 -5.69
N PRO A 61 4.79 9.02 -5.15
CA PRO A 61 4.63 10.46 -5.41
C PRO A 61 4.85 10.86 -6.88
N GLU A 62 5.45 9.99 -7.70
CA GLU A 62 5.69 10.23 -9.12
C GLU A 62 4.39 10.39 -9.93
N GLN A 63 4.41 11.29 -10.91
CA GLN A 63 3.34 11.36 -11.92
C GLN A 63 3.44 10.20 -12.88
N THR A 64 2.29 9.70 -13.30
CA THR A 64 2.23 8.58 -14.23
C THR A 64 1.23 8.85 -15.35
N PRO A 65 1.50 8.31 -16.55
CA PRO A 65 0.72 8.62 -17.74
C PRO A 65 -0.69 7.99 -17.73
N HIS A 66 -0.91 6.92 -16.97
CA HIS A 66 -2.16 6.15 -16.99
C HIS A 66 -2.68 5.88 -15.58
N PRO A 67 -3.11 6.94 -14.84
CA PRO A 67 -3.53 6.80 -13.45
C PRO A 67 -4.65 5.78 -13.27
N GLU A 68 -5.56 5.68 -14.24
CA GLU A 68 -6.63 4.69 -14.28
C GLU A 68 -6.16 3.24 -14.06
N ALA A 69 -5.04 2.85 -14.67
CA ALA A 69 -4.49 1.50 -14.57
C ALA A 69 -3.97 1.22 -13.16
N ALA A 70 -3.42 2.24 -12.49
CA ALA A 70 -2.98 2.12 -11.11
C ALA A 70 -4.16 1.80 -10.17
N PHE A 71 -5.27 2.54 -10.26
CA PHE A 71 -6.42 2.33 -9.37
C PHE A 71 -7.15 1.02 -9.67
N ARG A 72 -7.29 0.64 -10.95
CA ARG A 72 -7.78 -0.70 -11.33
C ARG A 72 -6.92 -1.81 -10.72
N LYS A 73 -5.60 -1.65 -10.76
CA LYS A 73 -4.65 -2.56 -10.08
C LYS A 73 -4.87 -2.58 -8.57
N GLY A 74 -5.09 -1.42 -7.93
CA GLY A 74 -5.45 -1.33 -6.52
C GLY A 74 -6.71 -2.11 -6.16
N ILE A 75 -7.81 -1.91 -6.91
CA ILE A 75 -9.09 -2.63 -6.70
C ILE A 75 -8.89 -4.14 -6.86
N ARG A 76 -8.12 -4.55 -7.87
CA ARG A 76 -7.75 -5.96 -8.08
C ARG A 76 -7.01 -6.56 -6.88
N MET A 77 -6.17 -5.76 -6.21
CA MET A 77 -5.43 -6.20 -5.02
C MET A 77 -6.32 -6.31 -3.79
N VAL A 78 -7.30 -5.42 -3.61
CA VAL A 78 -8.32 -5.58 -2.56
C VAL A 78 -9.05 -6.92 -2.73
N LYS A 79 -9.53 -7.21 -3.95
CA LYS A 79 -10.19 -8.50 -4.26
C LYS A 79 -9.27 -9.71 -4.06
N LEU A 80 -7.97 -9.55 -4.30
CA LEU A 80 -6.99 -10.61 -4.04
C LEU A 80 -6.83 -10.83 -2.52
N ALA A 81 -6.78 -9.76 -1.74
CA ALA A 81 -6.68 -9.81 -0.29
C ALA A 81 -7.86 -10.55 0.34
N GLU A 82 -9.08 -10.24 -0.13
CA GLU A 82 -10.32 -10.92 0.26
C GLU A 82 -10.25 -12.42 -0.01
N LYS A 83 -9.85 -12.81 -1.24
CA LYS A 83 -9.69 -14.23 -1.61
C LYS A 83 -8.65 -14.97 -0.78
N LEU A 84 -7.58 -14.28 -0.38
CA LEU A 84 -6.52 -14.86 0.44
C LEU A 84 -6.82 -14.79 1.95
N GLY A 85 -7.91 -14.13 2.36
CA GLY A 85 -8.21 -13.85 3.76
C GLY A 85 -7.09 -13.07 4.47
N CYS A 86 -6.36 -12.24 3.73
CA CYS A 86 -5.24 -11.46 4.25
C CYS A 86 -5.64 -9.99 4.37
N PRO A 87 -5.14 -9.25 5.38
CA PRO A 87 -5.40 -7.82 5.51
C PRO A 87 -4.79 -7.02 4.35
N VAL A 88 -5.40 -5.89 4.06
CA VAL A 88 -4.88 -4.87 3.13
C VAL A 88 -4.11 -3.83 3.93
N LEU A 89 -2.90 -3.49 3.49
CA LEU A 89 -2.06 -2.44 4.07
C LEU A 89 -1.80 -1.35 3.04
N ILE A 90 -2.32 -0.16 3.31
CA ILE A 90 -2.09 1.03 2.49
C ILE A 90 -0.85 1.74 3.02
N VAL A 91 0.13 1.97 2.15
CA VAL A 91 1.37 2.69 2.52
C VAL A 91 1.40 4.03 1.79
N VAL A 92 1.62 5.12 2.53
CA VAL A 92 1.66 6.47 1.97
C VAL A 92 2.82 7.27 2.53
N GLY A 93 3.21 8.31 1.79
CA GLY A 93 4.15 9.31 2.27
C GLY A 93 5.60 8.83 2.31
N ALA A 94 6.08 8.06 1.33
CA ALA A 94 7.53 7.96 1.14
C ALA A 94 8.14 9.31 0.76
N LYS A 95 9.46 9.32 0.88
CA LYS A 95 10.31 10.42 0.50
C LYS A 95 10.32 10.53 -1.03
N GLY A 96 9.93 11.69 -1.54
CA GLY A 96 9.94 11.97 -2.97
C GLY A 96 9.43 13.36 -3.29
N GLU A 97 9.86 13.89 -4.43
CA GLU A 97 9.37 15.15 -4.96
C GLU A 97 7.99 14.93 -5.57
N ARG A 98 6.99 15.55 -4.95
CA ARG A 98 5.63 15.57 -5.51
C ARG A 98 5.57 16.60 -6.61
N SER A 99 5.12 16.18 -7.79
CA SER A 99 4.85 17.15 -8.85
C SER A 99 3.66 18.05 -8.46
N PRO A 100 3.78 19.38 -8.61
CA PRO A 100 2.66 20.29 -8.38
C PRO A 100 1.56 20.07 -9.43
N GLY A 101 0.31 20.06 -9.00
CA GLY A 101 -0.85 19.91 -9.87
C GLY A 101 -2.11 19.50 -9.12
N LYS A 102 -3.27 20.00 -9.59
CA LYS A 102 -4.57 19.50 -9.13
C LYS A 102 -4.83 18.13 -9.77
N PRO A 103 -5.42 17.17 -9.03
CA PRO A 103 -5.81 15.90 -9.63
C PRO A 103 -6.84 16.13 -10.76
N SER A 104 -6.70 15.40 -11.87
CA SER A 104 -7.70 15.42 -12.95
C SER A 104 -9.02 14.82 -12.46
N HIS A 105 -10.13 15.12 -13.15
CA HIS A 105 -11.44 14.57 -12.81
C HIS A 105 -11.46 13.04 -12.86
N ASP A 106 -10.88 12.45 -13.91
CA ASP A 106 -10.78 10.99 -14.05
C ASP A 106 -9.99 10.36 -12.91
N LEU A 107 -8.90 11.01 -12.49
CA LEU A 107 -8.09 10.55 -11.37
C LEU A 107 -8.88 10.53 -10.05
N ILE A 108 -9.75 11.53 -9.83
CA ILE A 108 -10.64 11.56 -8.66
C ILE A 108 -11.67 10.43 -8.74
N HIS A 109 -12.28 10.22 -9.90
CA HIS A 109 -13.26 9.15 -10.12
C HIS A 109 -12.68 7.77 -9.79
N PHE A 110 -11.51 7.43 -10.35
CA PHE A 110 -10.85 6.16 -10.06
C PHE A 110 -10.37 6.03 -8.61
N ALA A 111 -9.96 7.14 -7.99
CA ALA A 111 -9.64 7.15 -6.57
C ALA A 111 -10.88 6.88 -5.70
N GLU A 112 -12.04 7.42 -6.08
CA GLU A 112 -13.31 7.15 -5.40
C GLU A 112 -13.71 5.67 -5.51
N GLU A 113 -13.55 5.05 -6.66
CA GLU A 113 -13.79 3.61 -6.85
C GLU A 113 -12.91 2.75 -5.93
N LEU A 114 -11.61 3.04 -5.86
CA LEU A 114 -10.70 2.35 -4.96
C LEU A 114 -11.10 2.58 -3.49
N PHE A 115 -11.44 3.81 -3.13
CA PHE A 115 -11.88 4.17 -1.78
C PHE A 115 -13.14 3.38 -1.38
N LYS A 116 -14.15 3.30 -2.26
CA LYS A 116 -15.34 2.46 -2.05
C LYS A 116 -14.97 0.99 -1.89
N SER A 117 -14.07 0.48 -2.74
CA SER A 117 -13.61 -0.90 -2.65
C SER A 117 -12.92 -1.21 -1.32
N LEU A 118 -12.17 -0.27 -0.75
CA LEU A 118 -11.51 -0.43 0.55
C LEU A 118 -12.52 -0.40 1.70
N LEU A 119 -13.52 0.49 1.64
CA LEU A 119 -14.57 0.56 2.66
C LEU A 119 -15.46 -0.69 2.71
N SER A 120 -15.68 -1.32 1.55
CA SER A 120 -16.48 -2.54 1.43
C SER A 120 -15.65 -3.83 1.55
N ALA A 121 -14.36 -3.73 1.85
CA ALA A 121 -13.49 -4.90 1.92
C ALA A 121 -13.92 -5.85 3.04
N GLU A 122 -13.99 -7.14 2.74
CA GLU A 122 -14.33 -8.18 3.75
C GLU A 122 -13.16 -8.48 4.70
N VAL A 123 -11.97 -7.94 4.41
CA VAL A 123 -10.75 -8.11 5.19
C VAL A 123 -10.34 -6.79 5.86
N PRO A 124 -9.58 -6.84 6.96
CA PRO A 124 -9.14 -5.62 7.65
C PRO A 124 -8.26 -4.76 6.75
N VAL A 125 -8.51 -3.44 6.76
CA VAL A 125 -7.73 -2.45 6.02
C VAL A 125 -6.97 -1.57 7.00
N TYR A 126 -5.65 -1.58 6.90
CA TYR A 126 -4.74 -0.76 7.71
C TYR A 126 -4.04 0.28 6.84
N SER A 127 -3.59 1.37 7.45
CA SER A 127 -2.77 2.38 6.79
C SER A 127 -1.50 2.69 7.57
N LEU A 128 -0.40 2.86 6.84
CA LEU A 128 0.92 3.18 7.35
C LEU A 128 1.43 4.45 6.66
N SER A 129 1.71 5.47 7.46
CA SER A 129 2.31 6.72 6.99
C SER A 129 3.81 6.72 7.29
N LEU A 130 4.63 6.95 6.26
CA LEU A 130 6.10 7.01 6.38
C LEU A 130 6.62 8.42 6.70
N GLY A 131 5.70 9.38 6.92
CA GLY A 131 6.01 10.73 7.39
C GLY A 131 6.36 11.74 6.28
N GLY A 132 6.34 11.34 5.01
CA GLY A 132 6.49 12.22 3.86
C GLY A 132 5.26 13.08 3.55
N LYS A 133 5.35 13.87 2.48
CA LYS A 133 4.27 14.77 2.05
C LYS A 133 3.11 13.96 1.47
N LEU A 134 1.89 14.22 1.96
CA LEU A 134 0.67 13.54 1.52
C LEU A 134 -0.20 14.42 0.62
N GLY A 135 -0.63 13.87 -0.50
CA GLY A 135 -1.65 14.41 -1.40
C GLY A 135 -3.09 14.16 -0.95
N GLU A 136 -4.02 14.79 -1.66
CA GLU A 136 -5.45 14.75 -1.34
C GLU A 136 -6.00 13.32 -1.42
N ILE A 137 -5.61 12.57 -2.46
CA ILE A 137 -6.01 11.18 -2.65
C ILE A 137 -5.42 10.28 -1.56
N GLU A 138 -4.14 10.43 -1.23
CA GLU A 138 -3.50 9.64 -0.17
C GLU A 138 -4.18 9.92 1.19
N ARG A 139 -4.50 11.19 1.48
CA ARG A 139 -5.25 11.59 2.67
C ARG A 139 -6.67 11.02 2.67
N LEU A 140 -7.31 10.92 1.51
CA LEU A 140 -8.60 10.25 1.38
C LEU A 140 -8.45 8.76 1.73
N MET A 141 -7.45 8.07 1.19
CA MET A 141 -7.21 6.65 1.47
C MET A 141 -6.92 6.37 2.94
N LEU A 142 -6.20 7.27 3.63
CA LEU A 142 -5.98 7.16 5.07
C LEU A 142 -7.29 7.14 5.87
N LYS A 143 -8.37 7.77 5.37
CA LYS A 143 -9.68 7.75 6.04
C LYS A 143 -10.43 6.43 5.87
N ALA A 144 -10.11 5.63 4.86
CA ALA A 144 -10.72 4.31 4.65
C ALA A 144 -10.10 3.21 5.52
N ALA A 145 -8.99 3.49 6.20
CA ALA A 145 -8.14 2.47 6.80
C ALA A 145 -7.77 2.82 8.24
N ARG A 146 -7.61 1.80 9.08
CA ARG A 146 -7.18 1.98 10.47
C ARG A 146 -5.68 2.33 10.50
N PRO A 147 -5.25 3.47 11.05
CA PRO A 147 -3.85 3.83 11.09
C PRO A 147 -3.07 2.90 12.01
N VAL A 148 -1.88 2.49 11.58
CA VAL A 148 -0.96 1.66 12.35
C VAL A 148 0.44 2.26 12.31
N GLU A 149 1.17 2.16 13.42
CA GLU A 149 2.58 2.53 13.47
C GLU A 149 3.47 1.35 13.09
N LEU A 150 4.68 1.63 12.58
CA LEU A 150 5.67 0.61 12.22
C LEU A 150 5.94 -0.39 13.35
N LYS A 151 5.98 0.08 14.60
CA LYS A 151 6.27 -0.76 15.78
C LYS A 151 5.16 -1.76 16.08
N GLU A 152 3.93 -1.46 15.69
CA GLU A 152 2.74 -2.25 15.98
C GLU A 152 2.25 -3.04 14.76
N LEU A 153 2.92 -2.89 13.62
CA LEU A 153 2.48 -3.44 12.34
C LEU A 153 2.29 -4.97 12.39
N GLU A 154 3.26 -5.71 12.93
CA GLU A 154 3.13 -7.17 13.04
C GLU A 154 1.94 -7.55 13.93
N LYS A 155 1.79 -6.89 15.08
CA LYS A 155 0.71 -7.16 16.03
C LYS A 155 -0.65 -6.86 15.41
N ALA A 156 -0.80 -5.74 14.71
CA ALA A 156 -2.03 -5.36 14.04
C ALA A 156 -2.43 -6.39 12.96
N LEU A 157 -1.47 -6.81 12.13
CA LEU A 157 -1.74 -7.80 11.09
C LEU A 157 -1.99 -9.22 11.63
N LEU A 158 -1.56 -9.52 12.86
CA LEU A 158 -1.86 -10.78 13.55
C LEU A 158 -3.18 -10.75 14.33
N LEU A 159 -3.57 -9.61 14.89
CA LEU A 159 -4.74 -9.48 15.79
C LEU A 159 -6.06 -9.93 15.15
N GLU A 160 -6.19 -9.77 13.83
CA GLU A 160 -7.41 -10.14 13.10
C GLU A 160 -7.26 -11.45 12.31
N ARG A 161 -6.12 -12.14 12.47
CA ARG A 161 -5.99 -13.57 12.17
C ARG A 161 -6.54 -14.37 13.35
N GLY A 162 -7.86 -14.39 13.54
CA GLY A 162 -8.49 -15.46 14.29
C GLY A 162 -8.19 -16.79 13.59
N GLU A 163 -7.15 -17.51 14.02
CA GLU A 163 -6.83 -18.93 13.74
C GLU A 163 -7.08 -19.50 12.32
N ARG A 164 -7.09 -18.69 11.26
CA ARG A 164 -7.14 -19.23 9.89
C ARG A 164 -5.74 -19.45 9.37
N ILE A 165 -5.19 -20.60 9.77
CA ILE A 165 -4.01 -21.22 9.16
C ILE A 165 -4.49 -21.99 7.93
N CYS A 166 -3.94 -21.65 6.77
CA CYS A 166 -3.80 -22.59 5.65
C CYS A 166 -2.29 -22.76 5.40
#